data_AF-A0A2D2GZY6-F1
#
_entry.id   AF-A0A2D2GZY6-F1
#
_cell.length_a   1.000
_cell.length_b   1.000
_cell.length_c   1.000
_cell.angle_alpha   90.00
_cell.angle_beta   90.00
_cell.angle_gamma   90.00
#
_symmetry.space_group_name_H-M   'P 1'
#
loop_
_entity.id
_entity.type
_entity.pdbx_description
1 polymer ?
#
loop_
_entity_poly.entity_id
_entity_poly.type
_entity_poly.pdbx_seq_one_letter_code
_entity_poly.pdbx_strand_id
1 'polypeptide(L)' 'MSGARLGRCLIVIGWAKRELARRTGRHQTQIRRWLKGASPIPQDVAAWIEALAAFVAAHPGPRLAGLSRLADR' A
#
# COMPACT_ATOMS: atom_id res chain seq x y z
N MET A 1 2.01 7.15 -12.55
CA MET A 1 2.57 6.08 -11.70
C MET A 1 2.32 4.70 -12.34
N SER A 2 3.26 3.76 -12.24
CA SER A 2 3.11 2.38 -12.75
C SER A 2 2.50 1.42 -11.72
N GLY A 3 1.95 0.29 -12.17
CA GLY A 3 1.42 -0.76 -11.30
C GLY A 3 2.46 -1.34 -10.32
N ALA A 4 3.70 -1.51 -10.77
CA ALA A 4 4.80 -1.95 -9.90
C ALA A 4 5.13 -0.92 -8.80
N ARG A 5 5.08 0.38 -9.14
CA ARG A 5 5.27 1.46 -8.15
C ARG A 5 4.14 1.48 -7.12
N LEU A 6 2.88 1.34 -7.57
CA LEU A 6 1.73 1.20 -6.67
C LEU A 6 1.89 0.02 -5.70
N GLY A 7 2.33 -1.14 -6.22
CA GLY A 7 2.59 -2.32 -5.39
C GLY A 7 3.61 -2.05 -4.29
N ARG A 8 4.71 -1.35 -4.62
CA ARG A 8 5.71 -0.93 -3.63
C ARG A 8 5.14 0.00 -2.57
N CYS A 9 4.34 1.00 -2.94
CA CYS A 9 3.68 1.88 -1.99
C CYS A 9 2.80 1.10 -1.00
N LEU A 10 2.01 0.14 -1.50
CA LEU A 10 1.18 -0.70 -0.63
C LEU A 10 1.98 -1.54 0.35
N ILE A 11 3.13 -2.08 -0.06
CA ILE A 11 4.05 -2.81 0.82
C ILE A 11 4.59 -1.89 1.91
N VAL A 12 5.07 -0.69 1.56
CA VAL A 12 5.59 0.29 2.53
C VAL A 12 4.55 0.66 3.58
N ILE A 13 3.29 0.87 3.15
CA ILE A 13 2.20 1.23 4.05
C ILE A 13 1.69 0.02 4.86
N GLY A 14 1.98 -1.21 4.43
CA GLY A 14 1.45 -2.44 5.02
C GLY A 14 0.00 -2.72 4.63
N TRP A 15 -0.45 -2.23 3.47
CA TRP A 15 -1.83 -2.37 3.01
C TRP A 15 -2.02 -3.51 2.00
N ALA A 16 -3.09 -4.27 2.18
CA ALA A 16 -3.58 -5.18 1.17
C ALA A 16 -4.36 -4.43 0.05
N LYS A 17 -4.48 -5.04 -1.12
CA LYS A 17 -5.33 -4.54 -2.24
C LYS A 17 -6.76 -4.19 -1.81
N ARG A 18 -7.32 -4.96 -0.88
CA ARG A 18 -8.66 -4.75 -0.33
C ARG A 18 -8.77 -3.42 0.42
N GLU A 19 -7.71 -3.02 1.13
CA GLU A 19 -7.71 -1.76 1.86
C GLU A 19 -7.66 -0.56 0.91
N LEU A 20 -6.85 -0.63 -0.15
CA LEU A 20 -6.86 0.40 -1.19
C LEU A 20 -8.23 0.52 -1.88
N ALA A 21 -8.88 -0.61 -2.18
CA ALA A 21 -10.23 -0.63 -2.73
C ALA A 21 -11.24 0.07 -1.80
N ARG A 22 -11.21 -0.27 -0.51
CA ARG A 22 -12.08 0.33 0.52
C ARG A 22 -11.88 1.84 0.64
N ARG A 23 -10.63 2.31 0.66
CA ARG A 23 -10.29 3.73 0.82
C ARG A 23 -10.63 4.59 -0.40
N THR A 24 -10.60 4.00 -1.59
CA THR A 24 -10.87 4.71 -2.86
C THR A 24 -12.29 4.53 -3.37
N GLY A 25 -13.12 3.71 -2.69
CA GLY A 25 -14.46 3.34 -3.15
C GLY A 25 -14.46 2.55 -4.47
N ARG A 26 -13.32 1.97 -4.86
CA ARG A 26 -13.17 1.24 -6.13
C ARG A 26 -13.31 -0.25 -5.93
N HIS A 27 -13.74 -0.96 -6.97
CA HIS A 27 -13.83 -2.41 -6.94
C HIS A 27 -12.42 -3.05 -6.91
N GLN A 28 -12.25 -4.15 -6.18
CA GLN A 28 -10.95 -4.82 -6.05
C GLN A 28 -10.38 -5.29 -7.41
N THR A 29 -11.24 -5.63 -8.36
CA THR A 29 -10.83 -5.96 -9.74
C THR A 29 -10.14 -4.78 -10.44
N GLN A 30 -10.61 -3.55 -10.20
CA GLN A 30 -9.99 -2.34 -10.76
C GLN A 30 -8.58 -2.14 -10.19
N ILE A 31 -8.43 -2.31 -8.88
CA ILE A 31 -7.12 -2.26 -8.21
C ILE A 31 -6.16 -3.33 -8.79
N ARG A 32 -6.64 -4.54 -9.06
CA ARG A 32 -5.83 -5.59 -9.70
C ARG A 32 -5.39 -5.20 -11.11
N ARG A 33 -6.26 -4.54 -11.89
CA ARG A 33 -5.90 -4.08 -13.24
C ARG A 33 -4.83 -2.99 -13.20
N TRP A 34 -4.93 -2.04 -12.27
CA TRP A 34 -3.89 -1.04 -12.01
C TRP A 34 -2.54 -1.69 -11.69
N LEU A 35 -2.51 -2.65 -10.77
CA LEU A 35 -1.27 -3.34 -10.38
C LEU A 35 -0.65 -4.14 -11.53
N LYS A 36 -1.47 -4.72 -12.41
CA LYS A 36 -1.02 -5.43 -13.62
C LYS A 36 -0.64 -4.50 -14.78
N GLY A 37 -0.83 -3.18 -14.64
CA GLY A 37 -0.66 -2.23 -15.76
C GLY A 37 -1.73 -2.35 -16.85
N ALA A 38 -2.81 -3.09 -16.60
CA ALA A 38 -3.90 -3.31 -17.56
C ALA A 38 -4.89 -2.14 -17.64
N SER A 39 -4.76 -1.14 -16.76
CA SER A 39 -5.48 0.13 -16.85
C SER A 39 -4.69 1.24 -16.15
N PRO A 40 -4.82 2.50 -16.60
CA PRO A 40 -4.14 3.62 -15.96
C PRO A 40 -4.65 3.84 -14.54
N ILE A 41 -3.74 4.33 -13.69
CA ILE A 41 -4.04 4.72 -12.31
C ILE A 41 -4.46 6.20 -12.34
N PRO A 42 -5.63 6.58 -11.80
CA PRO A 42 -6.02 7.97 -11.65
C PRO A 42 -4.94 8.79 -10.92
N GLN A 43 -4.68 10.01 -11.40
CA GLN A 43 -3.56 10.83 -10.92
C GLN A 43 -3.72 11.23 -9.44
N ASP A 44 -4.95 11.51 -9.01
CA ASP A 44 -5.31 11.79 -7.62
C ASP A 44 -4.97 10.62 -6.70
N VAL A 45 -5.35 9.39 -7.08
CA VAL A 45 -5.02 8.17 -6.33
C VAL A 45 -3.52 7.93 -6.30
N ALA A 46 -2.84 8.19 -7.42
CA ALA A 46 -1.39 8.04 -7.51
C ALA A 46 -0.64 9.01 -6.59
N ALA A 47 -0.97 10.30 -6.65
CA ALA A 47 -0.35 11.32 -5.80
C ALA A 47 -0.59 11.03 -4.31
N TRP A 48 -1.84 10.68 -3.96
CA TRP A 48 -2.22 10.38 -2.58
C TRP A 48 -1.47 9.18 -2.01
N ILE A 49 -1.40 8.06 -2.74
CA ILE A 49 -0.75 6.85 -2.22
C ILE A 49 0.78 6.99 -2.16
N GLU A 50 1.38 7.76 -3.06
CA GLU A 50 2.81 8.07 -3.01
C GLU A 50 3.15 8.94 -1.80
N ALA A 51 2.36 9.99 -1.55
CA ALA A 51 2.54 10.84 -0.37
C ALA A 51 2.37 10.06 0.94
N LEU A 52 1.36 9.18 1.01
CA LEU A 52 1.15 8.34 2.18
C LEU A 52 2.31 7.35 2.40
N ALA A 53 2.81 6.72 1.34
CA ALA A 53 3.95 5.81 1.45
C ALA A 53 5.21 6.55 1.89
N ALA A 54 5.45 7.77 1.38
CA ALA A 54 6.57 8.60 1.82
C ALA A 54 6.44 8.97 3.31
N PHE A 55 5.23 9.33 3.76
CA PHE A 55 4.97 9.65 5.16
C PHE A 55 5.24 8.45 6.08
N VAL A 56 4.73 7.26 5.75
CA VAL A 56 4.94 6.04 6.56
C VAL A 56 6.42 5.66 6.61
N ALA A 57 7.15 5.78 5.49
CA ALA A 57 8.57 5.51 5.46
C ALA A 57 9.39 6.48 6.35
N ALA A 58 8.99 7.76 6.39
CA ALA A 58 9.63 8.76 7.24
C ALA A 58 9.26 8.65 8.72
N HIS A 59 8.10 8.06 9.03
CA HIS A 59 7.56 7.93 10.39
C HIS A 59 7.26 6.46 10.70
N PRO A 60 8.31 5.61 10.83
CA PRO A 60 8.10 4.20 11.13
C PRO A 60 7.34 4.05 12.46
N GLY A 61 6.36 3.15 12.48
CA GLY A 61 5.63 2.83 13.69
C GLY A 61 6.55 2.34 14.81
N PRO A 62 6.13 2.47 16.08
CA PRO A 62 6.91 1.95 17.19
C PRO A 62 7.12 0.45 17.01
N ARG A 63 8.39 0.03 16.95
CA ARG A 63 8.72 -1.40 16.95
C ARG A 63 8.31 -1.94 18.31
N LEU A 64 7.30 -2.80 18.35
CA LEU A 64 6.92 -3.52 19.57
C LEU A 64 8.08 -4.42 19.98
N ALA A 65 8.90 -3.95 20.92
CA ALA A 65 9.96 -4.72 21.53
C ALA A 65 9.33 -5.86 22.36
N GLY A 66 9.05 -7.01 21.73
CA GLY A 66 8.44 -8.13 22.45
C GLY A 66 7.98 -9.30 21.59
N LEU A 67 7.62 -9.08 20.32
CA LEU A 67 7.19 -10.19 19.44
C LEU A 67 8.33 -11.14 19.03
N SER A 68 9.60 -10.75 19.23
CA SER A 68 10.75 -11.63 19.07
C SER A 68 10.87 -12.69 20.18
N ARG A 69 10.25 -12.50 21.35
CA ARG A 69 10.35 -13.43 22.49
C ARG A 69 9.36 -14.60 22.45
N LEU A 70 8.42 -14.59 21.50
CA LEU A 70 7.41 -15.64 21.34
C LEU A 70 7.80 -16.72 20.31
N ALA A 71 8.91 -16.53 19.59
CA ALA A 71 9.42 -17.50 18.62
C ALA A 71 10.39 -18.54 19.23
N ASP A 72 10.80 -18.36 20.50
CA ASP A 72 11.72 -19.24 21.23
C ASP A 72 11.01 -20.06 22.34
N ARG A 73 9.71 -20.35 22.20
CA ARG A 73 8.99 -21.26 23.12
C ARG A 73 8.31 -22.39 22.38
#